data_AF-A0A7J9N1E3-F1
#
_entry.id   AF-A0A7J9N1E3-F1
#
_cell.length_a   1.000
_cell.length_b   1.000
_cell.length_c   1.000
_cell.angle_alpha   90.00
_cell.angle_beta   90.00
_cell.angle_gamma   90.00
#
_symmetry.space_group_name_H-M   'P 1'
#
loop_
_entity.id
_entity.type
_entity.pdbx_description
1 polymer ?
#
loop_
_entity_poly.entity_id
_entity_poly.type
_entity_poly.pdbx_seq_one_letter_code
_entity_poly.pdbx_strand_id
1 'polypeptide(L)' 'MKVDKNLFRALVQFWNPTYSCFTFGKVDLVPMVEEYMALLWCLKIQVDRAYSKAVNVLTFLKRLMNITEMSEQWVAAQIK' A
#
# COMPACT_ATOMS: atom_id res chain seq x y z
N MET A 1 -11.99 -8.36 0.50
CA MET A 1 -12.01 -6.99 -0.06
C MET A 1 -11.59 -7.06 -1.51
N LYS A 2 -12.35 -6.42 -2.40
CA LYS A 2 -11.94 -6.22 -3.78
C LYS A 2 -11.11 -4.93 -3.79
N VAL A 3 -9.80 -5.05 -3.93
CA VAL A 3 -8.91 -3.89 -4.08
C VAL A 3 -9.01 -3.43 -5.52
N ASP A 4 -9.21 -2.13 -5.73
CA ASP A 4 -9.17 -1.55 -7.07
C ASP A 4 -7.72 -1.57 -7.59
N LYS A 5 -7.47 -2.34 -8.65
CA LYS A 5 -6.14 -2.49 -9.25
C LYS A 5 -5.58 -1.16 -9.78
N ASN A 6 -6.43 -0.32 -10.35
CA ASN A 6 -6.01 0.96 -10.92
C ASN A 6 -5.62 1.94 -9.82
N LEU A 7 -6.41 1.99 -8.74
CA LEU A 7 -6.08 2.76 -7.55
C LEU A 7 -4.73 2.31 -6.97
N PHE A 8 -4.56 1.00 -6.77
CA PHE A 8 -3.33 0.47 -6.19
C PHE A 8 -2.11 0.76 -7.06
N ARG A 9 -2.26 0.65 -8.39
CA ARG A 9 -1.22 1.03 -9.36
C ARG A 9 -0.86 2.52 -9.25
N ALA A 10 -1.86 3.40 -9.11
CA ALA A 10 -1.62 4.83 -8.93
C ALA A 10 -0.87 5.12 -7.62
N LEU A 11 -1.30 4.51 -6.50
CA LEU A 11 -0.59 4.65 -5.21
C LEU A 11 0.88 4.24 -5.34
N VAL A 12 1.14 3.08 -5.95
CA VAL A 12 2.52 2.62 -6.19
C VAL A 12 3.30 3.60 -7.07
N GLN A 13 2.69 4.15 -8.12
CA GLN A 13 3.36 5.06 -9.05
C GLN A 13 3.76 6.39 -8.42
N PHE A 14 2.96 6.91 -7.51
CA PHE A 14 3.23 8.18 -6.82
C PHE A 14 3.97 8.01 -5.49
N TRP A 15 4.21 6.77 -5.05
CA TRP A 15 4.93 6.49 -3.82
C TRP A 15 6.40 6.91 -3.94
N ASN A 16 6.82 7.78 -3.02
CA ASN A 16 8.18 8.25 -2.89
C ASN A 16 8.84 7.57 -1.68
N PRO A 17 9.69 6.53 -1.90
CA PRO A 17 10.26 5.76 -0.81
C PRO A 17 11.26 6.57 0.03
N THR A 18 11.87 7.62 -0.52
CA THR A 18 12.83 8.46 0.20
C THR A 18 12.19 9.23 1.35
N TYR A 19 10.94 9.67 1.16
CA TYR A 19 10.20 10.49 2.12
C TYR A 19 9.00 9.78 2.74
N SER A 20 8.75 8.53 2.34
CA SER A 20 7.62 7.72 2.80
C SER A 20 6.26 8.42 2.62
N CYS A 21 6.07 9.10 1.49
CA CYS A 21 4.89 9.87 1.14
C CYS A 21 4.47 9.65 -0.33
N PHE A 22 3.30 10.14 -0.73
CA PHE A 22 2.94 10.25 -2.15
C PHE A 22 3.33 11.63 -2.67
N THR A 23 4.08 11.70 -3.77
CA THR A 23 4.49 12.97 -4.38
C THR A 23 3.72 13.21 -5.68
N PHE A 24 3.00 14.33 -5.74
CA PHE A 24 2.27 14.81 -6.92
C PHE A 24 2.89 16.13 -7.40
N GLY A 25 3.89 16.04 -8.28
CA GLY A 25 4.63 17.21 -8.76
C GLY A 25 5.43 17.86 -7.63
N LYS A 26 4.94 18.98 -7.09
CA LYS A 26 5.58 19.73 -5.97
C LYS A 26 4.84 19.57 -4.64
N VAL A 27 3.83 18.71 -4.58
CA VAL A 27 3.00 18.50 -3.38
C VAL A 27 3.26 17.10 -2.85
N ASP A 28 3.59 17.01 -1.57
CA ASP A 28 3.69 15.74 -0.86
C ASP A 28 2.42 15.51 -0.04
N LEU A 29 1.92 14.28 -0.09
CA LEU A 29 0.76 13.81 0.64
C LEU A 29 1.17 12.64 1.53
N VAL A 30 0.93 12.79 2.84
CA VAL A 30 1.10 11.71 3.82
C VAL A 30 -0.29 11.42 4.40
N PRO A 31 -1.03 10.45 3.83
CA PRO A 31 -2.37 10.20 4.31
C PRO A 31 -2.36 9.66 5.73
N MET A 32 -3.33 10.08 6.53
CA MET A 32 -3.62 9.44 7.80
C MET A 32 -4.32 8.09 7.58
N VAL A 33 -4.41 7.30 8.65
CA VAL A 33 -5.00 5.96 8.59
C VAL A 33 -6.43 6.00 8.05
N GLU A 34 -7.21 6.99 8.48
CA GLU A 34 -8.58 7.24 8.06
C GLU A 34 -8.67 7.54 6.56
N GLU A 35 -7.71 8.29 6.02
CA GLU A 35 -7.65 8.64 4.60
C GLU A 35 -7.25 7.43 3.75
N TYR A 36 -6.31 6.60 4.22
CA TYR A 36 -6.01 5.31 3.60
C TYR A 36 -7.24 4.37 3.61
N MET A 37 -7.98 4.34 4.72
CA MET A 37 -9.20 3.54 4.81
C MET A 37 -10.26 4.00 3.82
N ALA A 38 -10.44 5.31 3.67
CA ALA A 38 -11.35 5.89 2.71
C ALA A 38 -10.92 5.61 1.26
N LEU A 39 -9.64 5.83 0.92
CA LEU A 39 -9.06 5.58 -0.39
C LEU A 39 -9.21 4.12 -0.81
N LEU A 40 -8.81 3.19 0.05
CA LEU A 40 -8.81 1.75 -0.25
C LEU A 40 -10.18 1.08 -0.07
N TRP A 41 -11.23 1.84 0.26
CA TRP A 41 -12.54 1.32 0.68
C TRP A 41 -12.44 0.27 1.81
N CYS A 42 -11.47 0.46 2.70
CA CYS A 42 -11.15 -0.37 3.87
C CYS A 42 -11.94 0.04 5.12
N LEU A 43 -13.20 0.46 4.97
CA LEU A 43 -14.07 0.99 6.04
C LEU A 43 -14.27 0.08 7.27
N LYS A 44 -13.86 -1.20 7.18
CA LYS A 44 -14.00 -2.21 8.24
C LYS A 44 -12.69 -2.62 8.91
N ILE A 45 -11.56 -2.01 8.56
CA ILE A 45 -10.31 -2.31 9.25
C ILE A 45 -10.34 -1.64 10.62
N GLN A 46 -10.36 -2.45 11.67
CA GLN A 46 -10.03 -1.99 13.01
C GLN A 46 -8.58 -1.50 12.99
N VAL A 47 -8.38 -0.19 13.21
CA VAL A 47 -7.07 0.46 13.13
C VAL A 47 -6.05 -0.23 14.04
N ASP A 48 -6.45 -0.60 15.25
CA ASP A 48 -5.63 -1.37 16.19
C ASP A 48 -5.16 -2.69 15.57
N ARG A 49 -6.02 -3.36 14.80
CA ARG A 49 -5.72 -4.64 14.15
C ARG A 49 -4.83 -4.50 12.91
N ALA A 50 -4.82 -3.33 12.27
CA ALA A 50 -3.92 -3.05 11.15
C ALA A 50 -2.46 -2.97 11.61
N TYR A 51 -2.21 -2.35 12.77
CA TYR A 51 -0.87 -2.10 13.28
C TYR A 51 -0.39 -3.13 14.30
N SER A 52 -1.29 -3.87 14.97
CA SER A 52 -0.91 -4.90 15.96
C SER A 52 -0.70 -6.30 15.37
N LYS A 53 -1.16 -6.55 14.14
CA LYS A 53 -1.12 -7.90 13.58
C LYS A 53 0.24 -8.22 12.99
N ALA A 54 0.88 -9.27 13.51
CA ALA A 54 2.06 -9.86 12.89
C ALA A 54 1.76 -10.24 11.43
N VAL A 55 2.47 -9.63 10.50
CA VAL A 55 2.31 -9.87 9.07
C VAL A 55 3.05 -11.14 8.68
N ASN A 56 2.33 -12.10 8.08
CA ASN A 56 2.99 -13.21 7.38
C ASN A 56 3.57 -12.67 6.08
N VAL A 57 4.86 -12.30 6.12
CA VAL A 57 5.59 -11.62 5.03
C VAL A 57 5.46 -12.38 3.70
N LEU A 58 5.58 -13.71 3.71
CA LEU A 58 5.48 -14.53 2.49
C LEU A 58 4.08 -14.48 1.87
N THR A 59 3.03 -14.51 2.70
CA THR A 59 1.64 -14.43 2.23
C THR A 59 1.32 -13.02 1.71
N PHE A 60 1.88 -12.00 2.35
CA PHE A 60 1.78 -10.61 1.92
C PHE A 60 2.46 -10.39 0.57
N LEU A 61 3.71 -10.85 0.40
CA LEU A 61 4.46 -10.80 -0.86
C LEU A 61 3.67 -11.42 -2.02
N LYS A 62 3.16 -12.65 -1.83
CA LYS A 62 2.36 -13.34 -2.85
C LYS A 62 1.11 -12.58 -3.26
N ARG A 63 0.40 -11.98 -2.30
CA ARG A 63 -0.75 -11.14 -2.60
C ARG A 63 -0.36 -9.87 -3.34
N LEU A 64 0.72 -9.23 -2.93
CA LEU A 64 1.18 -7.98 -3.52
C LEU A 64 1.58 -8.20 -4.99
N MET A 65 2.35 -9.26 -5.28
CA MET A 65 2.66 -9.67 -6.66
C MET A 65 1.41 -9.88 -7.52
N ASN A 66 0.38 -10.55 -6.98
CA ASN A 66 -0.86 -10.78 -7.72
C ASN A 66 -1.67 -9.50 -7.99
N ILE A 67 -1.55 -8.48 -7.13
CA ILE A 67 -2.27 -7.21 -7.27
C ILE A 67 -1.52 -6.29 -8.23
N THR A 68 -0.21 -6.19 -8.09
CA THR A 68 0.62 -5.26 -8.86
C THR A 68 1.05 -5.83 -10.21
N GLU A 69 0.93 -7.15 -10.40
CA GLU A 69 1.46 -7.87 -11.56
C GLU A 69 2.97 -7.65 -11.75
N MET A 70 3.69 -7.38 -10.64
CA MET A 70 5.14 -7.15 -10.59
C MET A 70 5.90 -8.42 -10.17
N SER A 71 7.21 -8.44 -10.47
CA SER A 71 8.10 -9.53 -10.06
C SER A 71 8.38 -9.52 -8.56
N GLU A 72 8.72 -10.69 -8.01
CA GLU A 72 9.11 -10.85 -6.61
C GLU A 72 10.29 -9.94 -6.23
N GLN A 73 11.29 -9.82 -7.11
CA GLN A 73 12.48 -9.00 -6.87
C GLN A 73 12.13 -7.52 -6.71
N TRP A 74 11.21 -7.01 -7.55
CA TRP A 74 10.76 -5.63 -7.46
C TRP A 74 9.96 -5.41 -6.18
N VAL A 75 9.04 -6.33 -5.86
CA VAL A 75 8.18 -6.23 -4.67
C VAL A 75 9.00 -6.32 -3.38
N ALA A 76 9.96 -7.24 -3.30
CA ALA A 76 10.83 -7.41 -2.13
C ALA A 76 11.70 -6.17 -1.87
N ALA A 77 12.09 -5.44 -2.92
CA ALA A 77 12.84 -4.19 -2.79
C ALA A 77 12.02 -3.04 -2.16
N GLN A 78 10.68 -3.11 -2.20
CA GLN A 78 9.80 -2.06 -1.65
C GLN A 78 9.42 -2.27 -0.18
N ILE A 79 9.62 -3.46 0.39
CA ILE A 79 9.16 -3.82 1.74
C ILE A 79 10.29 -3.67 2.78
N LYS A 80 11.26 -2.79 2.51
CA LYS A 80 12.46 -2.63 3.32
C LYS A 80 12.22 -1.79 4.57
#